data_AF-A0A2W7ANS7-F1
#
_entry.id   AF-A0A2W7ANS7-F1
#
_cell.length_a   1.000
_cell.length_b   1.000
_cell.length_c   1.000
_cell.angle_alpha   90.00
_cell.angle_beta   90.00
_cell.angle_gamma   90.00
#
_symmetry.space_group_name_H-M   'P 1'
#
loop_
_entity.id
_entity.type
_entity.pdbx_description
1 polymer ?
#
loop_
_entity_poly.entity_id
_entity_poly.type
_entity_poly.pdbx_seq_one_letter_code
_entity_poly.pdbx_strand_id
1 'polypeptide(L)'
;MKSLSPMIAATFFLLFTVYILAKDGQPMKNSWLFPATLSLLFFLFSCDAIVSEGLLGFWIEHTRNLGGNQIWFDLLLGVGIGWALVVPQAKAVGMRLYIWLVLIVSTGSIGFLAMIARLLYLQERAEDV
;
A
#
# COMPACT_ATOMS: atom_id res chain seq x y z
N MET A 1 -4.08 -27.58 -6.33
CA MET A 1 -4.20 -27.10 -4.93
C MET A 1 -4.78 -25.70 -4.97
N LYS A 2 -5.83 -25.38 -4.20
CA LYS A 2 -6.33 -23.99 -4.10
C LYS A 2 -5.33 -23.18 -3.28
N SER A 3 -4.92 -22.01 -3.77
CA SER A 3 -4.05 -21.11 -3.02
C SER A 3 -4.77 -20.60 -1.77
N LEU A 4 -4.10 -20.64 -0.61
CA LEU A 4 -4.62 -20.12 0.65
C LEU A 4 -4.34 -18.61 0.82
N SER A 5 -3.53 -18.02 -0.07
CA SER A 5 -3.07 -16.63 0.05
C SER A 5 -4.19 -15.59 0.20
N PRO A 6 -5.32 -15.67 -0.53
CA PRO A 6 -6.42 -14.71 -0.34
C PRO A 6 -7.04 -14.77 1.05
N MET A 7 -7.19 -15.97 1.63
CA MET A 7 -7.73 -16.13 2.98
C MET A 7 -6.76 -15.60 4.03
N ILE A 8 -5.46 -15.88 3.87
CA ILE A 8 -4.41 -15.38 4.75
C ILE A 8 -4.40 -13.84 4.73
N ALA A 9 -4.43 -13.23 3.55
CA ALA A 9 -4.47 -11.77 3.40
C ALA A 9 -5.73 -11.16 4.04
N ALA A 10 -6.91 -11.76 3.82
CA ALA A 10 -8.16 -11.32 4.42
C ALA A 10 -8.13 -11.41 5.95
N THR A 11 -7.59 -12.50 6.52
CA THR A 11 -7.42 -12.64 7.96
C THR A 11 -6.51 -11.56 8.53
N PHE A 12 -5.34 -11.32 7.92
CA PHE A 12 -4.44 -10.25 8.38
C PHE A 12 -5.08 -8.87 8.30
N PHE A 13 -5.82 -8.59 7.21
CA PHE A 13 -6.55 -7.34 7.07
C PHE A 13 -7.59 -7.15 8.18
N LEU A 14 -8.41 -8.16 8.45
CA LEU A 14 -9.43 -8.11 9.50
C LEU A 14 -8.81 -7.90 10.88
N LEU A 15 -7.75 -8.65 11.21
CA LEU A 15 -7.02 -8.49 12.47
C LEU A 15 -6.44 -7.07 12.60
N PHE A 16 -5.88 -6.53 11.52
CA PHE A 16 -5.35 -5.18 11.50
C PHE A 16 -6.44 -4.13 11.70
N THR A 17 -7.59 -4.24 11.03
CA THR A 17 -8.71 -3.32 11.20
C THR A 17 -9.25 -3.35 12.64
N VAL A 18 -9.43 -4.54 13.21
CA VAL A 18 -9.87 -4.67 14.62
C VAL A 18 -8.86 -4.04 15.57
N TYR A 19 -7.56 -4.27 15.34
CA TYR A 19 -6.50 -3.64 16.12
C TYR A 19 -6.54 -2.11 16.05
N ILE A 20 -6.67 -1.53 14.85
CA ILE A 20 -6.76 -0.08 14.67
C ILE A 20 -8.00 0.50 15.35
N LEU A 21 -9.14 -0.20 15.28
CA LEU A 21 -10.37 0.23 15.95
C LEU A 21 -10.29 0.14 17.48
N ALA A 22 -9.56 -0.85 18.00
CA ALA A 22 -9.40 -1.06 19.44
C ALA A 22 -8.32 -0.15 20.07
N LYS A 23 -7.45 0.44 19.26
CA LYS A 23 -6.39 1.34 19.70
C LYS A 23 -6.98 2.72 20.02
N ASP A 24 -6.67 3.23 21.21
CA ASP A 24 -6.91 4.64 21.55
C ASP A 24 -6.05 5.53 20.65
N GLY A 25 -6.64 6.57 20.06
CA GLY A 25 -6.10 7.40 18.97
C GLY A 25 -4.80 8.19 19.24
N GLN A 26 -4.02 7.77 20.23
CA GLN A 26 -2.71 8.30 20.55
C GLN A 26 -1.70 8.10 19.39
N PRO A 27 -0.88 9.12 19.10
CA PRO A 27 0.23 9.00 18.17
C PRO A 27 1.16 7.86 18.61
N MET A 28 1.47 6.95 17.69
CA MET A 28 2.43 5.88 17.96
C MET A 28 3.81 6.29 17.46
N LYS A 29 4.77 6.27 18.37
CA LYS A 29 6.19 6.38 18.03
C LYS A 29 6.56 5.30 17.00
N ASN A 30 7.34 5.67 15.99
CA ASN A 30 7.74 4.81 14.89
C ASN A 30 6.57 4.19 14.09
N SER A 31 5.41 4.85 14.03
CA SER A 31 4.26 4.37 13.25
C SER A 31 4.58 4.16 11.76
N TRP A 32 5.61 4.84 11.24
CA TRP A 32 6.12 4.69 9.88
C TRP A 32 6.76 3.32 9.59
N LEU A 33 7.23 2.58 10.60
CA LEU A 33 7.85 1.27 10.41
C LEU A 33 6.88 0.26 9.81
N PHE A 34 5.63 0.29 10.26
CA PHE A 34 4.62 -0.66 9.80
C PHE A 34 4.39 -0.61 8.28
N PRO A 35 4.03 0.54 7.67
CA PRO A 35 3.88 0.62 6.22
C PRO A 35 5.21 0.40 5.48
N ALA A 36 6.36 0.78 6.05
CA ALA A 36 7.67 0.49 5.45
C ALA A 36 7.92 -1.02 5.34
N THR A 37 7.66 -1.77 6.42
CA THR A 37 7.80 -3.23 6.44
C THR A 37 6.84 -3.89 5.46
N LEU A 38 5.58 -3.46 5.39
CA LEU A 38 4.63 -3.99 4.41
C LEU A 38 5.05 -3.70 2.97
N SER A 39 5.55 -2.50 2.70
CA SER A 39 6.08 -2.13 1.37
C SER A 39 7.23 -3.07 0.97
N LEU A 40 8.17 -3.32 1.88
CA LEU A 40 9.30 -4.22 1.64
C LEU A 40 8.86 -5.68 1.43
N LEU A 41 8.02 -6.21 2.31
CA LEU A 41 7.54 -7.59 2.20
C LEU A 41 6.74 -7.80 0.92
N PHE A 42 5.87 -6.86 0.56
CA PHE A 42 5.09 -6.97 -0.66
C PHE A 42 5.96 -6.79 -1.91
N PHE A 43 6.98 -5.92 -1.87
CA PHE A 43 7.97 -5.83 -2.95
C PHE A 43 8.70 -7.14 -3.19
N LEU A 44 9.18 -7.81 -2.12
CA LEU A 44 9.86 -9.10 -2.25
C LEU A 44 8.92 -10.17 -2.83
N PHE A 45 7.67 -10.22 -2.38
CA PHE A 45 6.66 -11.09 -2.96
C PHE A 45 6.39 -10.78 -4.44
N SER A 46 6.29 -9.50 -4.81
CA SER A 46 6.10 -9.09 -6.20
C SER A 46 7.30 -9.43 -7.09
N CYS A 47 8.53 -9.37 -6.58
CA CYS A 47 9.71 -9.86 -7.30
C CYS A 47 9.62 -11.36 -7.58
N ASP A 48 9.23 -12.16 -6.59
CA ASP A 48 9.04 -13.61 -6.77
C ASP A 48 7.96 -13.94 -7.81
N ALA A 49 6.84 -13.20 -7.79
CA ALA A 49 5.79 -13.30 -8.80
C ALA A 49 6.28 -12.92 -10.21
N ILE A 50 7.07 -11.84 -10.35
CA ILE A 50 7.66 -11.44 -11.65
C ILE A 50 8.63 -12.51 -12.16
N VAL A 51 9.46 -13.09 -11.30
CA VAL A 51 10.39 -14.16 -11.69
C VAL A 51 9.63 -15.41 -12.14
N SER A 52 8.52 -15.72 -11.48
CA SER A 52 7.73 -16.93 -11.73
C SER A 52 6.78 -16.82 -12.93
N GLU A 53 6.16 -15.65 -13.13
CA GLU A 53 5.04 -15.45 -14.06
C GLU A 53 5.36 -14.44 -15.18
N GLY A 54 6.53 -13.81 -15.11
CA GLY A 54 6.98 -12.77 -16.04
C GLY A 54 6.41 -11.39 -15.72
N LEU A 55 7.03 -10.35 -16.31
CA LEU A 55 6.68 -8.95 -16.05
C LEU A 55 5.23 -8.60 -16.43
N LEU A 56 4.68 -9.29 -17.43
CA LEU A 56 3.31 -9.07 -17.92
C LEU A 56 2.28 -10.05 -17.32
N GLY A 57 2.69 -10.96 -16.42
CA GLY A 57 1.78 -11.94 -15.80
C GLY A 57 0.56 -11.28 -15.15
N PHE A 58 0.79 -10.19 -14.40
CA PHE A 58 -0.29 -9.41 -13.80
C PHE A 58 -1.27 -8.84 -14.83
N TRP A 59 -0.78 -8.33 -15.97
CA TRP A 59 -1.66 -7.72 -16.99
C TRP A 59 -2.61 -8.74 -17.61
N ILE A 60 -2.11 -9.96 -17.82
CA ILE A 60 -2.93 -11.07 -18.34
C ILE A 60 -4.05 -11.39 -17.35
N GLU A 61 -3.76 -11.46 -16.05
CA GLU A 61 -4.78 -11.74 -15.04
C GLU A 61 -5.86 -10.66 -14.96
N HIS A 62 -5.48 -9.37 -15.07
CA HIS A 62 -6.45 -8.27 -15.04
C HIS A 62 -7.37 -8.25 -16.27
N THR A 63 -6.89 -8.70 -17.43
CA THR A 63 -7.64 -8.62 -18.70
C THR A 63 -8.35 -9.91 -19.09
N ARG A 64 -8.15 -10.99 -18.33
CA ARG A 64 -8.66 -12.33 -18.66
C ARG A 64 -10.19 -12.42 -18.69
N ASN A 65 -10.88 -11.71 -17.80
CA ASN A 65 -12.34 -11.77 -17.67
C ASN A 65 -12.89 -10.55 -16.89
N LEU A 66 -14.22 -10.47 -16.78
CA LEU A 66 -14.89 -9.39 -16.05
C LEU A 66 -14.51 -9.33 -14.56
N GLY A 67 -14.21 -10.47 -13.92
CA GLY A 67 -13.74 -10.50 -12.53
C GLY A 67 -12.36 -9.88 -12.38
N GLY A 68 -11.43 -10.19 -13.29
CA GLY A 68 -10.12 -9.56 -13.36
C GLY A 68 -10.20 -8.04 -13.55
N ASN A 69 -11.08 -7.59 -14.46
CA ASN A 69 -11.34 -6.17 -14.68
C ASN A 69 -11.92 -5.49 -13.42
N GLN A 70 -12.87 -6.15 -12.74
CA GLN A 70 -13.48 -5.61 -11.53
C GLN A 70 -12.44 -5.46 -10.41
N ILE A 71 -11.56 -6.45 -10.21
CA ILE A 71 -10.45 -6.37 -9.24
C ILE A 71 -9.52 -5.21 -9.61
N TRP A 72 -9.19 -5.05 -10.88
CA TRP A 72 -8.36 -3.93 -11.34
C TRP A 72 -8.97 -2.57 -11.00
N PHE A 73 -10.27 -2.39 -11.28
CA PHE A 73 -10.97 -1.15 -10.93
C PHE A 73 -11.00 -0.91 -9.43
N ASP A 74 -11.25 -1.94 -8.62
CA ASP A 74 -11.26 -1.83 -7.16
C ASP A 74 -9.90 -1.38 -6.62
N LEU A 75 -8.80 -1.94 -7.13
CA LEU A 75 -7.44 -1.53 -6.76
C LEU A 75 -7.16 -0.07 -7.11
N LEU A 76 -7.54 0.37 -8.32
CA LEU A 76 -7.35 1.77 -8.75
C LEU A 76 -8.20 2.74 -7.92
N LEU A 77 -9.44 2.38 -7.60
CA LEU A 77 -10.33 3.18 -6.75
C LEU A 77 -9.77 3.26 -5.32
N GLY A 78 -9.30 2.16 -4.75
CA GLY A 78 -8.66 2.12 -3.44
C GLY A 78 -7.42 3.02 -3.35
N VAL A 79 -6.54 2.93 -4.36
CA VAL A 79 -5.38 3.85 -4.48
C VAL A 79 -5.84 5.29 -4.64
N GLY A 80 -6.87 5.56 -5.44
CA GLY A 80 -7.41 6.90 -5.65
C GLY A 80 -7.98 7.54 -4.37
N ILE A 81 -8.73 6.76 -3.58
CA ILE A 81 -9.26 7.20 -2.28
C ILE A 81 -8.11 7.53 -1.34
N GLY A 82 -7.16 6.61 -1.17
CA GLY A 82 -6.02 6.87 -0.30
C GLY A 82 -5.21 8.08 -0.78
N TRP A 83 -4.96 8.21 -2.08
CA TRP A 83 -4.24 9.35 -2.66
C TRP A 83 -4.94 10.67 -2.31
N ALA A 84 -6.26 10.76 -2.48
CA ALA A 84 -7.03 11.95 -2.15
C ALA A 84 -6.91 12.34 -0.66
N LEU A 85 -6.84 11.35 0.24
CA LEU A 85 -6.70 11.57 1.69
C LEU A 85 -5.26 11.90 2.13
N VAL A 86 -4.26 11.29 1.50
CA VAL A 86 -2.85 11.41 1.87
C VAL A 86 -2.20 12.68 1.29
N VAL A 87 -2.62 13.11 0.10
CA VAL A 87 -2.00 14.25 -0.61
C VAL A 87 -1.98 15.55 0.20
N PRO A 88 -3.07 16.00 0.85
CA PRO A 88 -3.05 17.23 1.66
C PRO A 88 -2.01 17.17 2.79
N GLN A 89 -1.90 16.02 3.44
CA GLN A 89 -0.97 15.78 4.54
C GLN A 89 0.49 15.77 4.04
N ALA A 90 0.74 15.08 2.93
CA ALA A 90 2.05 15.04 2.29
C ALA A 90 2.53 16.42 1.81
N LYS A 91 1.62 17.28 1.34
CA LYS A 91 1.93 18.69 1.02
C LYS A 91 2.32 19.48 2.27
N ALA A 92 1.63 19.28 3.38
CA ALA A 92 1.88 19.99 4.64
C ALA A 92 3.31 19.77 5.17
N VAL A 93 3.89 18.59 4.93
CA VAL A 93 5.28 18.26 5.30
C VAL A 93 6.28 18.41 4.13
N GLY A 94 5.89 19.08 3.05
CA GLY A 94 6.79 19.45 1.95
C GLY A 94 7.21 18.31 1.01
N MET A 95 6.46 17.21 0.93
CA MET A 95 6.81 16.09 0.04
C MET A 95 6.61 16.44 -1.45
N ARG A 96 7.56 15.99 -2.29
CA ARG A 96 7.49 16.11 -3.76
C ARG A 96 6.57 15.03 -4.35
N LEU A 97 5.29 15.34 -4.48
CA LEU A 97 4.25 14.37 -4.84
C LEU A 97 4.44 13.65 -6.18
N TYR A 98 5.01 14.32 -7.19
CA TYR A 98 5.18 13.72 -8.53
C TYR A 98 6.12 12.51 -8.52
N ILE A 99 7.14 12.50 -7.66
CA ILE A 99 8.05 11.35 -7.51
C ILE A 99 7.27 10.14 -6.96
N TRP A 100 6.44 10.40 -5.96
CA TRP A 100 5.60 9.36 -5.35
C TRP A 100 4.52 8.87 -6.31
N LEU A 101 3.92 9.75 -7.09
CA LEU A 101 2.93 9.37 -8.09
C LEU A 101 3.53 8.41 -9.13
N VAL A 102 4.74 8.69 -9.62
CA VAL A 102 5.45 7.77 -10.53
C VAL A 102 5.64 6.41 -9.87
N LEU A 103 6.12 6.38 -8.63
CA LEU A 103 6.33 5.13 -7.91
C LEU A 103 5.03 4.34 -7.71
N ILE A 104 3.94 5.02 -7.36
CA ILE A 104 2.61 4.40 -7.13
C ILE A 104 2.04 3.87 -8.44
N VAL A 105 2.09 4.62 -9.53
CA VAL A 105 1.57 4.16 -10.82
C VAL A 105 2.38 2.96 -11.34
N SER A 106 3.69 2.91 -11.07
CA SER A 106 4.55 1.80 -11.48
C SER A 106 4.45 0.56 -10.59
N THR A 107 4.08 0.69 -9.31
CA THR A 107 4.20 -0.41 -8.32
C THR A 107 2.96 -0.63 -7.44
N GLY A 108 1.90 0.14 -7.67
CA GLY A 108 0.66 0.09 -6.90
C GLY A 108 0.88 0.39 -5.42
N SER A 109 0.40 -0.51 -4.56
CA SER A 109 0.44 -0.36 -3.10
C SER A 109 1.87 -0.38 -2.53
N ILE A 110 2.87 -0.94 -3.21
CA ILE A 110 4.27 -0.92 -2.75
C ILE A 110 4.74 0.53 -2.62
N GLY A 111 4.65 1.30 -3.71
CA GLY A 111 5.01 2.70 -3.73
C GLY A 111 4.15 3.55 -2.81
N PHE A 112 2.87 3.18 -2.68
CA PHE A 112 1.97 3.96 -1.84
C PHE A 112 2.22 3.74 -0.34
N LEU A 113 2.50 2.51 0.07
CA LEU A 113 2.96 2.19 1.43
C LEU A 113 4.30 2.87 1.75
N ALA A 114 5.24 2.89 0.80
CA ALA A 114 6.50 3.62 0.96
C ALA A 114 6.27 5.14 1.14
N MET A 115 5.32 5.73 0.40
CA MET A 115 4.92 7.13 0.55
C MET A 115 4.35 7.40 1.94
N ILE A 116 3.42 6.55 2.40
CA ILE A 116 2.80 6.68 3.73
C ILE A 116 3.86 6.55 4.83
N ALA A 117 4.78 5.59 4.72
CA ALA A 117 5.89 5.47 5.65
C ALA A 117 6.72 6.75 5.71
N ARG A 118 7.05 7.33 4.55
CA ARG A 118 7.79 8.60 4.53
C ARG A 118 6.99 9.75 5.15
N LEU A 119 5.70 9.84 4.88
CA LEU A 119 4.82 10.85 5.46
C LEU A 119 4.82 10.76 6.99
N LEU A 120 4.56 9.58 7.54
CA LEU A 120 4.52 9.35 8.99
C LEU A 120 5.87 9.65 9.65
N TYR A 121 6.97 9.27 9.01
CA TYR A 121 8.32 9.61 9.50
C TYR A 121 8.54 11.12 9.58
N LEU A 122 8.13 11.87 8.56
CA LEU A 122 8.28 13.33 8.54
C LEU A 122 7.37 14.02 9.56
N GLN A 123 6.13 13.54 9.74
CA GLN A 123 5.21 14.05 10.75
C GLN A 123 5.78 13.85 12.17
N GLU A 124 6.25 12.64 12.48
CA GLU A 124 6.87 12.34 13.78
C GLU A 124 8.11 13.23 14.05
N ARG A 125 8.93 13.48 13.03
CA ARG A 125 10.08 14.40 13.15
C ARG A 125 9.71 15.86 13.30
N ALA A 126 8.55 16.28 12.82
CA ALA A 126 8.07 17.65 12.98
C ALA A 126 7.45 17.89 14.36
N GLU A 127 6.91 16.84 15.00
CA GLU A 127 6.37 16.89 16.37
C GLU A 127 7.46 16.87 17.45
N ASP A 128 8.65 16.33 17.14
CA ASP A 128 9.81 16.30 18.04
C ASP A 128 10.61 17.64 18.11
N VAL A 129 10.21 18.66 17.35
CA VAL A 129 10.85 20.00 17.29
C VAL A 129 10.01 21.02 18.04
#